data_AF-A0AAE1L335-F1
#
_entry.id   AF-A0AAE1L335-F1
#
_cell.length_a   1.000
_cell.length_b   1.000
_cell.length_c   1.000
_cell.angle_alpha   90.00
_cell.angle_beta   90.00
_cell.angle_gamma   90.00
#
_symmetry.space_group_name_H-M   'P 1'
#
loop_
_entity.id
_entity.type
_entity.pdbx_description
1 polymer ?
#
loop_
_entity_poly.entity_id
_entity_poly.type
_entity_poly.pdbx_seq_one_letter_code
_entity_poly.pdbx_strand_id
1 'polypeptide(L)'
;MELEVEEEGLSPADESTDTSCREEKVNAAQEKQTADYNRRKKKGSKIYDLSVGMHVLQSNLRNESRKGGKMEPKWTGPYKILDIDCNQRVALETVKNGKKLNRRVSYNQLRPYLHSQLHDARAAERDESWESSHLCSHMMRQDTK
;
A
#
# COMPACT_ATOMS: atom_id res chain seq x y z
N MET A 1 -40.19 -44.91 67.75
CA MET A 1 -39.17 -43.93 67.32
C MET A 1 -38.99 -44.16 65.84
N GLU A 2 -39.83 -43.52 65.03
CA GLU A 2 -39.62 -43.44 63.59
C GLU A 2 -38.91 -42.11 63.34
N LEU A 3 -37.74 -42.19 62.72
CA LEU A 3 -36.93 -41.03 62.33
C LEU A 3 -37.34 -40.66 60.91
N GLU A 4 -38.03 -39.53 60.77
CA GLU A 4 -38.29 -38.89 59.48
C GLU A 4 -36.95 -38.34 58.95
N VAL A 5 -36.57 -38.80 57.75
CA VAL A 5 -35.45 -38.24 56.98
C VAL A 5 -36.06 -37.20 56.06
N GLU A 6 -35.86 -35.93 56.38
CA GLU A 6 -36.21 -34.83 55.47
C GLU A 6 -35.21 -34.81 54.31
N GLU A 7 -35.69 -35.16 53.12
CA GLU A 7 -35.00 -34.90 51.85
C GLU A 7 -35.16 -33.41 51.49
N GLU A 8 -34.13 -32.62 51.80
CA GLU A 8 -33.96 -31.27 51.26
C GLU A 8 -33.61 -31.37 49.77
N GLY A 9 -34.61 -31.11 48.92
CA GLY A 9 -34.46 -31.04 47.47
C GLY A 9 -33.56 -29.89 47.04
N LEU A 10 -32.41 -30.23 46.45
CA LEU A 10 -31.52 -29.28 45.75
C LEU A 10 -32.22 -28.74 44.49
N SER A 11 -32.53 -27.44 44.46
CA SER A 11 -33.07 -26.76 43.28
C SER A 11 -32.00 -26.48 42.22
N PRO A 12 -32.26 -26.68 40.91
CA PRO A 12 -31.36 -26.29 39.84
C PRO A 12 -31.72 -24.90 39.30
N ALA A 13 -31.23 -23.86 39.96
CA ALA A 13 -30.99 -22.56 39.35
C ALA A 13 -29.50 -22.33 39.58
N ASP A 14 -28.64 -22.22 38.55
CA ASP A 14 -28.06 -20.93 38.16
C ASP A 14 -27.13 -21.07 36.91
N GLU A 15 -27.41 -21.96 35.95
CA GLU A 15 -26.48 -22.23 34.83
C GLU A 15 -26.71 -21.39 33.55
N SER A 16 -27.61 -20.40 33.56
CA SER A 16 -28.03 -19.71 32.32
C SER A 16 -27.32 -18.37 32.03
N THR A 17 -26.56 -17.80 32.96
CA THR A 17 -26.02 -16.43 32.80
C THR A 17 -24.55 -16.37 32.35
N ASP A 18 -23.77 -17.44 32.56
CA ASP A 18 -22.33 -17.48 32.23
C ASP A 18 -22.05 -17.67 30.74
N THR A 19 -22.84 -18.52 30.07
CA THR A 19 -22.73 -18.80 28.63
C THR A 19 -23.11 -17.58 27.78
N SER A 20 -24.18 -16.86 28.12
CA SER A 20 -24.60 -15.63 27.42
C SER A 20 -23.51 -14.56 27.44
N CYS A 21 -22.88 -14.33 28.59
CA CYS A 21 -21.81 -13.33 28.73
C CYS A 21 -20.54 -13.71 27.95
N ARG A 22 -20.27 -15.01 27.79
CA ARG A 22 -19.12 -15.51 27.03
C ARG A 22 -19.32 -15.32 25.53
N GLU A 23 -20.49 -15.64 25.01
CA GLU A 23 -20.82 -15.47 23.58
C GLU A 23 -20.77 -14.00 23.17
N GLU A 24 -21.29 -13.09 24.00
CA GLU A 24 -21.22 -11.65 23.76
C GLU A 24 -19.78 -11.13 23.68
N LYS A 25 -18.88 -11.62 24.54
CA LYS A 25 -17.45 -11.24 24.51
C LYS A 25 -16.76 -11.74 23.24
N VAL A 26 -17.08 -12.95 22.78
CA VAL A 26 -16.53 -13.52 21.55
C VAL A 26 -17.02 -12.74 20.34
N ASN A 27 -18.32 -12.42 20.28
CA ASN A 27 -18.91 -11.63 19.19
C ASN A 27 -18.31 -10.21 19.16
N ALA A 28 -18.23 -9.53 20.30
CA ALA A 28 -17.60 -8.21 20.39
C ALA A 28 -16.11 -8.23 19.94
N ALA A 29 -15.38 -9.32 20.23
CA ALA A 29 -14.01 -9.49 19.76
C ALA A 29 -13.94 -9.69 18.24
N GLN A 30 -14.82 -10.49 17.66
CA GLN A 30 -14.90 -10.72 16.21
C GLN A 30 -15.31 -9.46 15.44
N GLU A 31 -16.27 -8.71 15.96
CA GLU A 31 -16.70 -7.43 15.40
C GLU A 31 -15.55 -6.42 15.42
N LYS A 32 -14.84 -6.31 16.54
CA LYS A 32 -13.67 -5.44 16.65
C LYS A 32 -12.57 -5.82 15.65
N GLN A 33 -12.28 -7.11 15.49
CA GLN A 33 -11.30 -7.57 14.49
C GLN A 33 -11.74 -7.23 13.06
N THR A 34 -13.01 -7.44 12.74
CA THR A 34 -13.58 -7.15 11.42
C THR A 34 -13.56 -5.65 11.13
N ALA A 35 -13.95 -4.82 12.11
CA ALA A 35 -13.91 -3.37 12.02
C ALA A 35 -12.49 -2.85 11.84
N ASP A 36 -11.52 -3.40 12.57
CA ASP A 36 -10.11 -3.05 12.47
C ASP A 36 -9.54 -3.44 11.09
N TYR A 37 -9.87 -4.62 10.58
CA TYR A 37 -9.49 -5.06 9.23
C TYR A 37 -10.05 -4.13 8.15
N ASN A 38 -11.35 -3.81 8.24
CA ASN A 38 -12.02 -2.91 7.31
C ASN A 38 -11.44 -1.48 7.39
N ARG A 39 -11.11 -1.00 8.59
CA ARG A 39 -10.44 0.30 8.79
C ARG A 39 -9.06 0.33 8.12
N ARG A 40 -8.27 -0.75 8.23
CA ARG A 40 -6.97 -0.87 7.56
C ARG A 40 -7.10 -0.89 6.03
N LYS A 41 -8.08 -1.62 5.49
CA LYS A 41 -8.40 -1.64 4.05
C LYS A 41 -8.76 -0.26 3.51
N LYS A 42 -9.58 0.51 4.26
CA LYS A 42 -10.03 1.85 3.87
C LYS A 42 -8.91 2.90 3.94
N LYS A 43 -8.01 2.82 4.94
CA LYS A 43 -6.99 3.87 5.21
C LYS A 43 -5.90 3.99 4.13
N GLY A 44 -5.69 2.97 3.29
CA GLY A 44 -4.58 2.91 2.33
C GLY A 44 -4.94 3.20 0.87
N SER A 45 -6.22 3.08 0.49
CA SER A 45 -6.64 3.09 -0.91
C SER A 45 -7.12 4.48 -1.29
N LYS A 46 -6.21 5.32 -1.80
CA LYS A 46 -6.61 6.53 -2.52
C LYS A 46 -7.12 6.08 -3.89
N ILE A 47 -8.44 6.15 -4.08
CA ILE A 47 -9.08 5.87 -5.36
C ILE A 47 -8.85 7.10 -6.24
N TYR A 48 -8.32 6.88 -7.44
CA TYR A 48 -8.12 7.92 -8.43
C TYR A 48 -8.88 7.53 -9.70
N ASP A 49 -9.58 8.49 -10.28
CA ASP A 49 -10.24 8.33 -11.58
C ASP A 49 -9.18 8.45 -12.67
N LEU A 50 -8.69 7.31 -13.15
CA LEU A 50 -7.70 7.25 -14.22
C LEU A 50 -8.40 7.12 -15.57
N SER A 51 -8.05 8.00 -16.49
CA SER A 51 -8.52 8.03 -17.87
C SER A 51 -7.40 7.70 -18.86
N VAL A 52 -7.77 7.25 -20.06
CA VAL A 52 -6.82 7.03 -21.15
C VAL A 52 -6.11 8.35 -21.49
N GLY A 53 -4.80 8.29 -21.72
CA GLY A 53 -3.96 9.45 -22.02
C GLY A 53 -3.36 10.16 -20.81
N MET A 54 -3.76 9.81 -19.59
CA MET A 54 -3.16 10.38 -18.37
C MET A 54 -1.76 9.84 -18.11
N HIS A 55 -0.93 10.70 -17.51
CA HIS A 55 0.38 10.32 -16.97
C HIS A 55 0.24 9.74 -15.57
N VAL A 56 0.86 8.59 -15.34
CA VAL A 56 0.80 7.85 -14.07
C VAL A 56 2.16 7.33 -13.67
N LEU A 57 2.37 7.20 -12.36
CA LEU A 57 3.50 6.52 -11.74
C LEU A 57 3.12 5.09 -11.39
N GLN A 58 4.04 4.15 -11.58
CA GLN A 58 3.86 2.75 -11.22
C GLN A 58 4.55 2.41 -9.88
N SER A 59 3.91 1.62 -9.02
CA SER A 59 4.53 1.14 -7.78
C SER A 59 5.55 0.04 -8.04
N ASN A 60 6.73 0.14 -7.43
CA ASN A 60 7.74 -0.91 -7.45
C ASN A 60 7.54 -1.91 -6.29
N LEU A 61 6.80 -3.00 -6.55
CA LEU A 61 6.50 -4.03 -5.54
C LEU A 61 7.73 -4.82 -5.09
N ARG A 62 8.79 -4.89 -5.92
CA ARG A 62 10.05 -5.54 -5.54
C ARG A 62 10.69 -4.86 -4.33
N ASN A 63 10.40 -3.57 -4.15
CA ASN A 63 10.86 -2.75 -3.04
C ASN A 63 9.96 -2.87 -1.80
N GLU A 64 8.97 -3.75 -1.73
CA GLU A 64 8.09 -3.83 -0.55
C GLU A 64 8.67 -4.78 0.53
N SER A 65 9.24 -5.93 0.14
CA SER A 65 9.43 -7.06 1.06
C SER A 65 10.74 -7.09 1.88
N ARG A 66 11.81 -6.36 1.51
CA ARG A 66 13.12 -6.44 2.22
C ARG A 66 13.36 -5.25 3.18
N LYS A 67 13.82 -5.54 4.41
CA LYS A 67 14.39 -4.54 5.34
C LYS A 67 15.85 -4.29 4.96
N GLY A 68 16.16 -3.11 4.45
CA GLY A 68 17.48 -2.67 4.00
C GLY A 68 17.33 -1.37 3.22
N GLY A 69 18.40 -0.56 3.15
CA GLY A 69 18.38 0.73 2.45
C GLY A 69 18.01 0.53 0.98
N LYS A 70 16.78 0.93 0.61
CA LYS A 70 16.29 0.83 -0.77
C LYS A 70 16.79 2.08 -1.51
N MET A 71 17.76 1.87 -2.39
CA MET A 71 18.30 2.96 -3.23
C MET A 71 17.29 3.38 -4.31
N GLU A 72 16.45 2.45 -4.74
CA GLU A 72 15.44 2.68 -5.77
C GLU A 72 14.14 3.29 -5.20
N PRO A 73 13.54 4.28 -5.90
CA PRO A 73 12.31 4.91 -5.46
C PRO A 73 11.12 3.92 -5.46
N LYS A 74 10.15 4.19 -4.56
CA LYS A 74 8.92 3.38 -4.45
C LYS A 74 8.04 3.49 -5.69
N TRP A 75 8.08 4.63 -6.36
CA TRP A 75 7.30 4.94 -7.55
C TRP A 75 8.25 5.12 -8.73
N THR A 76 7.99 4.44 -9.82
CA THR A 76 8.80 4.48 -11.03
C THR A 76 8.02 5.18 -12.15
N GLY A 77 8.74 6.01 -12.89
CA GLY A 77 8.45 6.51 -14.24
C GLY A 77 7.11 7.22 -14.44
N PRO A 78 7.07 8.36 -15.14
CA PRO A 78 5.82 8.76 -15.77
C PRO A 78 5.55 7.81 -16.94
N TYR A 79 4.43 7.12 -16.87
CA TYR A 79 3.87 6.27 -17.91
C TYR A 79 2.58 6.86 -18.43
N LYS A 80 2.28 6.69 -19.71
CA LYS A 80 1.00 7.08 -20.31
C LYS A 80 0.06 5.87 -20.33
N ILE A 81 -1.20 6.08 -19.95
CA ILE A 81 -2.24 5.07 -20.09
C ILE A 81 -2.68 5.02 -21.56
N LEU A 82 -2.56 3.86 -22.20
CA LEU A 82 -3.01 3.64 -23.58
C LEU A 82 -4.42 3.06 -23.63
N ASP A 83 -4.72 2.13 -22.73
CA ASP A 83 -5.93 1.32 -22.81
C ASP A 83 -6.29 0.81 -21.40
N ILE A 84 -7.60 0.69 -21.14
CA ILE A 84 -8.17 0.32 -19.86
C ILE A 84 -9.11 -0.87 -20.09
N ASP A 85 -8.82 -1.99 -19.45
CA ASP A 85 -9.69 -3.15 -19.44
C ASP A 85 -10.90 -2.99 -18.52
N CYS A 86 -11.94 -3.79 -18.78
CA CYS A 86 -13.06 -4.03 -17.87
C CYS A 86 -12.64 -4.49 -16.46
N ASN A 87 -11.46 -5.13 -16.34
CA ASN A 87 -10.93 -5.65 -15.08
C ASN A 87 -10.05 -4.64 -14.31
N GLN A 88 -10.17 -3.34 -14.57
CA GLN A 88 -9.34 -2.29 -13.94
C GLN A 88 -7.83 -2.58 -14.07
N ARG A 89 -7.45 -3.03 -15.26
CA ARG A 89 -6.06 -3.25 -15.65
C ARG A 89 -5.75 -2.32 -16.81
N VAL A 90 -4.59 -1.69 -16.78
CA VAL A 90 -4.18 -0.73 -17.81
C VAL A 90 -2.97 -1.21 -18.57
N ALA A 91 -2.93 -0.87 -19.86
CA ALA A 91 -1.72 -0.91 -20.64
C ALA A 91 -0.98 0.43 -20.51
N LEU A 92 0.31 0.36 -20.17
CA LEU A 92 1.16 1.51 -19.96
C LEU A 92 2.19 1.64 -21.09
N GLU A 93 2.57 2.89 -21.37
CA GLU A 93 3.66 3.24 -22.28
C GLU A 93 4.66 4.16 -21.57
N THR A 94 5.94 3.91 -21.75
CA THR A 94 7.00 4.76 -21.20
C THR A 94 7.05 6.10 -21.93
N VAL A 95 6.89 7.22 -21.22
CA VAL A 95 6.92 8.57 -21.83
C VAL A 95 8.26 8.88 -22.49
N LYS A 96 9.38 8.40 -21.92
CA LYS A 96 10.73 8.66 -22.45
C LYS A 96 11.02 7.95 -23.78
N ASN A 97 10.53 6.72 -23.94
CA ASN A 97 10.96 5.83 -25.03
C ASN A 97 9.80 5.40 -25.96
N GLY A 98 8.56 5.79 -25.67
CA GLY A 98 7.37 5.34 -26.41
C GLY A 98 7.16 3.82 -26.38
N LYS A 99 7.81 3.11 -25.45
CA LYS A 99 7.75 1.65 -25.40
C LYS A 99 6.57 1.20 -24.55
N LYS A 100 5.67 0.43 -25.14
CA LYS A 100 4.59 -0.25 -24.42
C LYS A 100 5.14 -1.29 -23.44
N LEU A 101 4.64 -1.28 -22.22
CA LEU A 101 4.91 -2.33 -21.25
C LEU A 101 4.19 -3.61 -21.66
N ASN A 102 4.92 -4.72 -21.68
CA ASN A 102 4.37 -6.03 -22.02
C ASN A 102 3.30 -6.48 -21.01
N ARG A 103 3.46 -6.10 -19.74
CA ARG A 103 2.56 -6.46 -18.66
C ARG A 103 1.54 -5.36 -18.40
N ARG A 104 0.27 -5.73 -18.30
CA ARG A 104 -0.80 -4.88 -17.79
C ARG A 104 -0.72 -4.72 -16.27
N VAL A 105 -1.04 -3.52 -15.80
CA VAL A 105 -0.87 -3.08 -14.40
C VAL A 105 -2.24 -2.81 -13.79
N SER A 106 -2.44 -3.17 -12.52
CA SER A 106 -3.70 -2.88 -11.80
C SER A 106 -3.77 -1.42 -11.36
N TYR A 107 -4.97 -0.84 -11.33
CA TYR A 107 -5.22 0.52 -10.81
C TYR A 107 -4.59 0.78 -9.43
N ASN A 108 -4.59 -0.22 -8.55
CA ASN A 108 -4.03 -0.09 -7.20
C ASN A 108 -2.51 0.17 -7.17
N GLN A 109 -1.82 -0.14 -8.26
CA GLN A 109 -0.38 0.05 -8.42
C GLN A 109 -0.05 1.37 -9.13
N LEU A 110 -1.07 2.19 -9.42
CA LEU A 110 -0.92 3.42 -10.17
C LEU A 110 -1.21 4.62 -9.30
N ARG A 111 -0.52 5.72 -9.57
CA ARG A 111 -0.87 7.04 -9.07
C ARG A 111 -0.82 8.05 -10.20
N PRO A 112 -1.74 9.02 -10.25
CA PRO A 112 -1.64 10.10 -11.21
C PRO A 112 -0.33 10.85 -11.00
N TYR A 113 0.37 11.13 -12.11
CA TYR A 113 1.53 11.99 -12.12
C TYR A 113 1.03 13.44 -12.27
N LEU A 114 1.09 14.19 -11.18
CA LEU A 114 0.71 15.60 -11.16
C LEU A 114 1.92 16.43 -11.60
N HIS A 115 1.84 16.97 -12.82
CA HIS A 115 2.80 17.95 -13.31
C HIS A 115 2.44 19.30 -12.69
N SER A 116 3.37 19.87 -11.93
CA SER A 116 3.25 21.24 -11.42
C SER A 116 4.60 21.87 -11.71
N GLN A 117 4.59 23.05 -12.32
CA GLN A 117 5.82 23.70 -12.76
C GLN A 117 6.83 23.88 -11.60
N LEU A 118 6.34 23.99 -10.36
CA LEU A 118 7.18 24.04 -9.15
C LEU A 118 7.87 22.69 -8.83
N HIS A 119 7.23 21.57 -9.15
CA HIS A 119 7.76 20.22 -8.96
C HIS A 119 8.77 19.83 -10.05
N ASP A 120 8.58 20.29 -11.29
CA ASP A 120 9.47 19.95 -12.41
C ASP A 120 10.79 20.71 -12.35
N ALA A 121 10.78 21.99 -11.95
CA ALA A 121 12.00 22.78 -11.76
C ALA A 121 12.95 22.13 -10.74
N ARG A 122 12.42 21.62 -9.63
CA ARG A 122 13.23 20.93 -8.60
C ARG A 122 13.76 19.56 -9.06
N ALA A 123 13.10 18.91 -10.02
CA ALA A 123 13.55 17.63 -10.55
C ALA A 123 14.71 17.81 -11.55
N ALA A 124 14.67 18.86 -12.38
CA ALA A 124 15.71 19.17 -13.35
C ALA A 124 17.06 19.49 -12.70
N GLU A 125 17.09 20.30 -11.64
CA GLU A 125 18.36 20.67 -10.98
C GLU A 125 19.10 19.49 -10.34
N ARG A 126 18.39 18.40 -10.03
CA ARG A 126 19.00 17.19 -9.45
C ARG A 126 19.78 16.37 -10.47
N ASP A 127 19.40 16.44 -11.75
CA ASP A 127 20.05 15.73 -12.86
C ASP A 127 21.23 16.52 -13.46
N GLU A 128 21.44 17.80 -13.12
CA GLU A 128 22.62 18.56 -13.57
C GLU A 128 23.79 18.50 -12.56
N SER A 129 23.48 18.32 -11.27
CA SER A 129 24.48 18.36 -10.19
C SER A 129 25.49 17.18 -10.21
N TRP A 130 25.07 16.00 -10.71
CA TRP A 130 25.93 14.80 -10.75
C TRP A 130 26.90 14.78 -11.94
N GLU A 131 26.60 15.46 -13.04
CA GLU A 131 27.50 15.58 -14.20
C GLU A 131 28.67 16.54 -13.92
N SER A 132 28.41 17.69 -13.26
CA SER A 132 29.48 18.62 -12.87
C SER A 132 30.47 18.03 -11.86
N SER A 133 30.01 17.14 -10.98
CA SER A 133 30.85 16.52 -9.95
C SER A 133 31.89 15.54 -10.52
N HIS A 134 31.55 14.84 -11.61
CA HIS A 134 32.47 13.89 -12.27
C HIS A 134 33.51 14.61 -13.13
N LEU A 135 33.13 15.72 -13.79
CA LEU A 135 34.07 16.55 -14.56
C LEU A 135 35.11 17.23 -13.65
N CYS A 136 34.70 17.68 -12.46
CA CYS A 136 35.62 18.33 -11.50
C CYS A 136 36.69 17.36 -10.95
N SER A 137 36.35 16.08 -10.77
CA SER A 137 37.32 15.07 -10.30
C SER A 137 38.35 14.65 -11.36
N HIS A 138 38.03 14.81 -12.65
CA HIS A 138 38.92 14.45 -13.76
C HIS A 138 39.97 15.54 -14.03
N MET A 139 39.64 16.82 -13.82
CA MET A 139 40.59 17.94 -14.01
C MET A 139 41.68 18.00 -12.93
N MET A 140 41.46 17.45 -11.73
CA MET A 140 42.41 17.57 -10.61
C MET A 140 43.52 16.50 -10.59
N ARG A 141 43.66 15.65 -11.63
CA ARG A 141 44.64 14.55 -11.66
C ARG A 141 45.80 14.74 -12.66
N GLN A 142 45.92 15.89 -13.32
CA GLN A 142 46.89 16.08 -14.42
C GLN A 142 48.13 16.91 -14.06
N ASP A 143 48.23 17.50 -12.86
CA ASP A 143 49.33 18.41 -12.50
C ASP A 143 50.23 17.91 -11.37
N THR A 144 50.86 16.74 -11.57
CA THR A 144 52.07 16.39 -10.81
C THR A 144 53.11 15.83 -11.75
N LYS A 145 54.03 16.70 -12.22
CA LYS A 145 55.31 16.28 -12.77
C LYS A 145 56.40 17.28 -12.42
#